data_AF-A0A7C6UQ29-F1
#
_entry.id   AF-A0A7C6UQ29-F1
#
_cell.length_a   1.000
_cell.length_b   1.000
_cell.length_c   1.000
_cell.angle_alpha   90.00
_cell.angle_beta   90.00
_cell.angle_gamma   90.00
#
_symmetry.space_group_name_H-M   'P 1'
#
loop_
_entity.id
_entity.type
_entity.pdbx_description
1 polymer ?
#
loop_
_entity_poly.entity_id
_entity_poly.type
_entity_poly.pdbx_seq_one_letter_code
_entity_poly.pdbx_strand_id
1 'polypeptide(L)'
;TEGAANRTDVGAVFASLWVSAFVLTSMDTGARVVRFAWEEVLEPLQESMRSLHSVLTNRWVGSALAAGISIALAWGGAYNVLWPAFGGANQMLAAVTLLTAALWVRKTLKVTDKKYIWAVVAPAVFLWFTVLVSLVWYLVAVPSSIMVQAFTVLEIVLVLILMYDYYQATRQTTPIGLGTGI
;
A
#
# COMPACT_ATOMS: atom_id res chain seq x y z
N THR A 1 37.79 9.65 -34.10
CA THR A 1 36.94 10.28 -33.07
C THR A 1 35.45 9.98 -33.25
N GLU A 2 34.98 9.59 -34.46
CA GLU A 2 33.57 9.24 -34.72
C GLU A 2 33.09 7.89 -34.12
N GLY A 3 33.98 6.91 -33.94
CA GLY A 3 33.62 5.59 -33.41
C GLY A 3 33.34 5.51 -31.89
N ALA A 4 33.62 6.60 -31.15
CA ALA A 4 33.28 6.72 -29.72
C ALA A 4 31.91 7.39 -29.53
N ALA A 5 31.58 8.39 -30.35
CA ALA A 5 30.27 9.08 -30.34
C ALA A 5 29.13 8.12 -30.72
N ASN A 6 29.31 7.29 -31.76
CA ASN A 6 28.30 6.31 -32.16
C ASN A 6 28.01 5.25 -31.07
N ARG A 7 29.01 4.89 -30.26
CA ARG A 7 28.83 3.93 -29.15
C ARG A 7 28.07 4.52 -27.98
N THR A 8 28.29 5.80 -27.66
CA THR A 8 27.53 6.51 -26.64
C THR A 8 26.09 6.78 -27.08
N ASP A 9 25.86 7.03 -28.37
CA ASP A 9 24.52 7.24 -28.94
C ASP A 9 23.71 5.94 -28.93
N VAL A 10 24.31 4.82 -29.33
CA VAL A 10 23.66 3.49 -29.23
C VAL A 10 23.38 3.12 -27.78
N GLY A 11 24.31 3.42 -26.86
CA GLY A 11 24.12 3.20 -25.42
C GLY A 11 22.97 4.04 -24.84
N ALA A 12 22.88 5.32 -25.22
CA ALA A 12 21.81 6.21 -24.79
C ALA A 12 20.44 5.80 -25.36
N VAL A 13 20.38 5.40 -26.63
CA VAL A 13 19.15 4.87 -27.26
C VAL A 13 18.72 3.56 -26.61
N PHE A 14 19.67 2.64 -26.34
CA PHE A 14 19.35 1.40 -25.66
C PHE A 14 18.84 1.65 -24.23
N ALA A 15 19.50 2.53 -23.47
CA ALA A 15 19.08 2.88 -22.12
C ALA A 15 17.71 3.56 -22.11
N SER A 16 17.44 4.49 -23.02
CA SER A 16 16.14 5.18 -23.10
C SER A 16 15.01 4.23 -23.51
N LEU A 17 15.25 3.30 -24.44
CA LEU A 17 14.30 2.24 -24.80
C LEU A 17 14.04 1.31 -23.61
N TRP A 18 15.09 0.88 -22.90
CA TRP A 18 14.95 0.01 -21.74
C TRP A 18 14.17 0.68 -20.62
N VAL A 19 14.49 1.94 -20.28
CA VAL A 19 13.75 2.72 -19.28
C VAL A 19 12.29 2.91 -19.71
N SER A 20 12.05 3.24 -20.98
CA SER A 20 10.69 3.44 -21.50
C SER A 20 9.87 2.14 -21.46
N ALA A 21 10.48 1.01 -21.84
CA ALA A 21 9.83 -0.30 -21.78
C ALA A 21 9.54 -0.75 -20.34
N PHE A 22 10.48 -0.51 -19.42
CA PHE A 22 10.30 -0.77 -17.99
C PHE A 22 9.15 0.07 -17.42
N VAL A 23 9.15 1.38 -17.67
CA VAL A 23 8.10 2.30 -17.22
C VAL A 23 6.75 1.89 -17.80
N LEU A 24 6.68 1.54 -19.09
CA LEU A 24 5.44 1.10 -19.73
C LEU A 24 4.90 -0.21 -19.12
N THR A 25 5.77 -1.17 -18.81
CA THR A 25 5.39 -2.44 -18.17
C THR A 25 4.88 -2.22 -16.74
N SER A 26 5.59 -1.42 -15.95
CA SER A 26 5.18 -1.05 -14.59
C SER A 26 3.89 -0.23 -14.59
N MET A 27 3.70 0.66 -15.57
CA MET A 27 2.50 1.48 -15.71
C MET A 27 1.28 0.64 -16.11
N ASP A 28 1.41 -0.34 -17.02
CA ASP A 28 0.32 -1.28 -17.34
C ASP A 28 -0.12 -2.07 -16.10
N THR A 29 0.86 -2.62 -15.37
CA THR A 29 0.59 -3.38 -14.15
C THR A 29 -0.02 -2.48 -13.08
N GLY A 30 0.51 -1.27 -12.94
CA GLY A 30 0.00 -0.26 -12.01
C GLY A 30 -1.44 0.15 -12.31
N ALA A 31 -1.79 0.40 -13.57
CA ALA A 31 -3.15 0.74 -13.97
C ALA A 31 -4.15 -0.36 -13.62
N ARG A 32 -3.74 -1.64 -13.70
CA ARG A 32 -4.58 -2.77 -13.27
C ARG A 32 -4.78 -2.79 -11.75
N VAL A 33 -3.71 -2.60 -10.97
CA VAL A 33 -3.79 -2.56 -9.50
C VAL A 33 -4.63 -1.38 -9.03
N VAL A 34 -4.44 -0.21 -9.63
CA VAL A 34 -5.24 0.99 -9.33
C VAL A 34 -6.73 0.75 -9.61
N ARG A 35 -7.06 0.06 -10.71
CA ARG A 35 -8.45 -0.34 -10.97
C ARG A 35 -9.00 -1.25 -9.88
N PHE A 36 -8.26 -2.27 -9.44
CA PHE A 36 -8.73 -3.15 -8.37
C PHE A 36 -8.93 -2.40 -7.05
N ALA A 37 -8.01 -1.51 -6.68
CA ALA A 37 -8.17 -0.66 -5.50
C ALA A 37 -9.38 0.28 -5.62
N TRP A 38 -9.64 0.82 -6.83
CA TRP A 38 -10.83 1.64 -7.09
C TRP A 38 -12.13 0.85 -6.95
N GLU A 39 -12.16 -0.38 -7.44
CA GLU A 39 -13.31 -1.29 -7.28
C GLU A 39 -13.57 -1.61 -5.80
N GLU A 40 -12.53 -1.87 -5.01
CA GLU A 40 -12.62 -2.14 -3.57
C GLU A 40 -13.11 -0.93 -2.75
N VAL A 41 -12.58 0.27 -3.04
CA VAL A 41 -13.03 1.51 -2.36
C VAL A 41 -14.50 1.82 -2.64
N LEU A 42 -15.01 1.45 -3.82
CA LEU A 42 -16.40 1.67 -4.21
C LEU A 42 -17.33 0.50 -3.84
N GLU A 43 -16.81 -0.63 -3.35
CA GLU A 43 -17.61 -1.79 -2.98
C GLU A 43 -18.74 -1.47 -1.96
N PRO A 44 -18.52 -0.63 -0.92
CA PRO A 44 -19.59 -0.24 0.00
C PRO A 44 -20.74 0.55 -0.67
N LEU A 45 -20.47 1.21 -1.81
CA LEU A 45 -21.50 1.93 -2.58
C LEU A 45 -22.38 0.98 -3.39
N GLN A 46 -21.99 -0.28 -3.57
CA GLN A 46 -22.82 -1.29 -4.20
C GLN A 46 -24.13 -1.52 -3.41
N GLU A 47 -24.05 -1.47 -2.08
CA GLU A 47 -25.20 -1.68 -1.20
C GLU A 47 -26.16 -0.48 -1.17
N SER A 48 -25.63 0.75 -1.35
CA SER A 48 -26.41 1.98 -1.27
C SER A 48 -26.92 2.49 -2.63
N MET A 49 -26.12 2.42 -3.70
CA MET A 49 -26.44 2.99 -5.03
C MET A 49 -25.92 2.13 -6.18
N ARG A 50 -26.60 1.00 -6.41
CA ARG A 50 -26.23 -0.04 -7.40
C ARG A 50 -26.04 0.46 -8.85
N SER A 51 -26.81 1.46 -9.27
CA SER A 51 -26.73 2.06 -10.62
C SER A 51 -25.42 2.86 -10.81
N LEU A 52 -25.08 3.73 -9.85
CA LEU A 52 -23.84 4.51 -9.86
C LEU A 52 -22.61 3.63 -9.70
N HIS A 53 -22.69 2.58 -8.87
CA HIS A 53 -21.64 1.58 -8.79
C HIS A 53 -21.38 0.93 -10.17
N SER A 54 -22.42 0.50 -10.89
CA SER A 54 -22.22 -0.12 -12.22
C SER A 54 -21.53 0.77 -13.26
N VAL A 55 -21.72 2.10 -13.16
CA VAL A 55 -21.11 3.08 -14.08
C VAL A 55 -19.68 3.42 -13.65
N LEU A 56 -19.44 3.63 -12.36
CA LEU A 56 -18.12 4.01 -11.81
C LEU A 56 -17.14 2.84 -11.72
N THR A 57 -17.66 1.62 -11.56
CA THR A 57 -16.90 0.35 -11.51
C THR A 57 -16.75 -0.27 -12.90
N ASN A 58 -17.31 0.33 -13.96
CA ASN A 58 -17.12 -0.14 -15.33
C ASN A 58 -15.63 -0.06 -15.70
N ARG A 59 -15.06 -1.17 -16.19
CA ARG A 59 -13.64 -1.33 -16.56
C ARG A 59 -13.05 -0.12 -17.30
N TRP A 60 -13.80 0.49 -18.21
CA TRP A 60 -13.33 1.61 -19.02
C TRP A 60 -13.42 2.94 -18.28
N VAL A 61 -14.50 3.18 -17.56
CA VAL A 61 -14.78 4.44 -16.85
C VAL A 61 -13.95 4.54 -15.57
N GLY A 62 -13.89 3.47 -14.77
CA GLY A 62 -13.08 3.39 -13.56
C GLY A 62 -11.59 3.55 -13.86
N SER A 63 -11.09 2.87 -14.91
CA SER A 63 -9.69 3.03 -15.32
C SER A 63 -9.39 4.43 -15.84
N ALA A 64 -10.28 5.02 -16.65
CA ALA A 64 -10.09 6.36 -17.18
C ALA A 64 -10.15 7.45 -16.10
N LEU A 65 -11.06 7.33 -15.13
CA LEU A 65 -11.16 8.25 -14.00
C LEU A 65 -9.93 8.13 -13.09
N ALA A 66 -9.56 6.91 -12.70
CA ALA A 66 -8.41 6.71 -11.84
C ALA A 66 -7.10 7.16 -12.52
N ALA A 67 -6.93 6.88 -13.82
CA ALA A 67 -5.80 7.38 -14.59
C ALA A 67 -5.84 8.91 -14.75
N GLY A 68 -7.01 9.49 -15.03
CA GLY A 68 -7.18 10.94 -15.18
C GLY A 68 -6.86 11.71 -13.91
N ILE A 69 -7.33 11.22 -12.75
CA ILE A 69 -7.00 11.77 -11.42
C ILE A 69 -5.49 11.65 -11.18
N SER A 70 -4.91 10.48 -11.45
CA SER A 70 -3.47 10.25 -11.26
C SER A 70 -2.61 11.21 -12.10
N ILE A 71 -2.98 11.44 -13.36
CA ILE A 71 -2.30 12.38 -14.26
C ILE A 71 -2.48 13.83 -13.79
N ALA A 72 -3.70 14.20 -13.36
CA ALA A 72 -3.97 15.53 -12.85
C ALA A 72 -3.15 15.85 -11.59
N LEU A 73 -3.02 14.89 -10.67
CA LEU A 73 -2.16 15.01 -9.49
C LEU A 73 -0.67 15.09 -9.85
N ALA A 74 -0.21 14.30 -10.83
CA ALA A 74 1.17 14.34 -11.30
C ALA A 74 1.52 15.70 -11.92
N TRP A 75 0.62 16.27 -12.73
CA TRP A 75 0.81 17.59 -13.34
C TRP A 75 0.76 18.74 -12.32
N GLY A 76 -0.02 18.57 -11.25
CA GLY A 76 -0.15 19.53 -10.16
C GLY A 76 1.07 19.66 -9.24
N GLY A 77 2.19 18.98 -9.54
CA GLY A 77 3.41 19.04 -8.74
C GLY A 77 3.29 18.33 -7.39
N ALA A 78 2.28 17.46 -7.21
CA ALA A 78 2.07 16.73 -5.97
C ALA A 78 3.19 15.70 -5.67
N TYR A 79 4.14 15.48 -6.58
CA TYR A 79 5.21 14.48 -6.44
C TYR A 79 6.05 14.65 -5.16
N ASN A 80 6.44 15.89 -4.82
CA ASN A 80 7.23 16.17 -3.60
C ASN A 80 6.52 15.78 -2.30
N VAL A 81 5.21 15.62 -2.37
CA VAL A 81 4.33 15.27 -1.26
C VAL A 81 3.96 13.79 -1.30
N LEU A 82 3.59 13.30 -2.49
CA LEU A 82 3.18 11.91 -2.71
C LEU A 82 4.32 10.96 -2.34
N TRP A 83 5.57 11.39 -2.52
CA TRP A 83 6.73 10.55 -2.30
C TRP A 83 6.96 10.19 -0.83
N PRO A 84 7.02 11.14 0.14
CA PRO A 84 7.02 10.81 1.56
C PRO A 84 5.80 10.01 2.01
N ALA A 85 4.62 10.38 1.55
CA ALA A 85 3.36 9.72 1.89
C ALA A 85 3.35 8.26 1.41
N PHE A 86 3.79 8.00 0.17
CA PHE A 86 3.99 6.65 -0.36
C PHE A 86 4.95 5.82 0.50
N GLY A 87 6.02 6.43 1.00
CA GLY A 87 6.92 5.80 1.97
C GLY A 87 6.20 5.36 3.25
N GLY A 88 5.34 6.21 3.81
CA GLY A 88 4.51 5.90 4.98
C GLY A 88 3.53 4.75 4.72
N ALA A 89 2.72 4.85 3.66
CA ALA A 89 1.78 3.81 3.26
C ALA A 89 2.46 2.45 3.02
N ASN A 90 3.65 2.43 2.40
CA ASN A 90 4.41 1.20 2.18
C ASN A 90 4.87 0.56 3.48
N GLN A 91 5.28 1.37 4.46
CA GLN A 91 5.64 0.87 5.78
C GLN A 91 4.41 0.30 6.50
N MET A 92 3.25 0.93 6.37
CA MET A 92 1.99 0.38 6.92
C MET A 92 1.63 -0.97 6.29
N LEU A 93 1.74 -1.10 4.97
CA LEU A 93 1.49 -2.35 4.26
C LEU A 93 2.45 -3.46 4.71
N ALA A 94 3.74 -3.14 4.86
CA ALA A 94 4.75 -4.07 5.38
C ALA A 94 4.39 -4.53 6.79
N ALA A 95 3.91 -3.61 7.63
CA ALA A 95 3.57 -3.87 9.01
C ALA A 95 2.33 -4.78 9.13
N VAL A 96 1.27 -4.56 8.35
CA VAL A 96 0.10 -5.46 8.28
C VAL A 96 0.48 -6.84 7.73
N THR A 97 1.34 -6.89 6.71
CA THR A 97 1.81 -8.16 6.12
C THR A 97 2.58 -9.00 7.15
N LEU A 98 3.45 -8.37 7.95
CA LEU A 98 4.17 -9.04 9.04
C LEU A 98 3.22 -9.56 10.14
N LEU A 99 2.18 -8.80 10.51
CA LEU A 99 1.19 -9.26 11.47
C LEU A 99 0.37 -10.44 10.93
N THR A 100 -0.05 -10.39 9.68
CA THR A 100 -0.73 -11.49 8.99
C THR A 100 0.18 -12.73 8.91
N ALA A 101 1.46 -12.55 8.58
CA ALA A 101 2.45 -13.62 8.58
C ALA A 101 2.63 -14.22 9.98
N ALA A 102 2.68 -13.40 11.04
CA ALA A 102 2.76 -13.88 12.42
C ALA A 102 1.55 -14.73 12.82
N LEU A 103 0.34 -14.29 12.44
CA LEU A 103 -0.89 -15.06 12.65
C LEU A 103 -0.89 -16.36 11.85
N TRP A 104 -0.40 -16.35 10.61
CA TRP A 104 -0.27 -17.53 9.78
C TRP A 104 0.72 -18.54 10.34
N VAL A 105 1.91 -18.12 10.79
CA VAL A 105 2.90 -19.00 11.44
C VAL A 105 2.30 -19.65 12.69
N ARG A 106 1.60 -18.88 13.52
CA ARG A 106 0.94 -19.40 14.73
C ARG A 106 -0.16 -20.42 14.39
N LYS A 107 -1.00 -20.13 13.39
CA LYS A 107 -2.18 -20.94 13.05
C LYS A 107 -1.85 -22.18 12.21
N THR A 108 -1.00 -22.03 11.20
CA THR A 108 -0.71 -23.06 10.19
C THR A 108 0.43 -23.96 10.62
N LEU A 109 1.55 -23.38 11.10
CA LEU A 109 2.72 -24.15 11.50
C LEU A 109 2.64 -24.67 12.94
N LYS A 110 1.60 -24.27 13.70
CA LYS A 110 1.35 -24.67 15.10
C LYS A 110 2.60 -24.51 15.99
N VAL A 111 3.47 -23.56 15.65
CA VAL A 111 4.69 -23.30 16.43
C VAL A 111 4.25 -22.60 17.71
N THR A 112 4.15 -23.36 18.80
CA THR A 112 3.80 -22.84 20.13
C THR A 112 5.00 -22.18 20.82
N ASP A 113 6.21 -22.38 20.27
CA ASP A 113 7.43 -21.77 20.76
C ASP A 113 7.38 -20.24 20.60
N LYS A 114 7.19 -19.58 21.74
CA LYS A 114 7.09 -18.13 21.85
C LYS A 114 8.25 -17.42 21.14
N LYS A 115 9.45 -18.00 21.12
CA LYS A 115 10.65 -17.42 20.50
C LYS A 115 10.49 -17.11 19.00
N TYR A 116 9.85 -18.00 18.23
CA TYR A 116 9.65 -17.79 16.79
C TYR A 116 8.52 -16.80 16.48
N ILE A 117 7.48 -16.78 17.31
CA ILE A 117 6.39 -15.80 17.19
C ILE A 117 6.92 -14.40 17.52
N TRP A 118 7.71 -14.26 18.58
CA TRP A 118 8.32 -12.98 18.96
C TRP A 118 9.29 -12.45 17.89
N ALA A 119 9.96 -13.33 17.14
CA ALA A 119 10.82 -12.92 16.03
C ALA A 119 10.07 -12.21 14.89
N VAL A 120 8.76 -12.43 14.73
CA VAL A 120 7.92 -11.79 13.71
C VAL A 120 7.12 -10.62 14.31
N VAL A 121 6.58 -10.79 15.52
CA VAL A 121 5.78 -9.75 16.19
C VAL A 121 6.64 -8.58 16.65
N ALA A 122 7.86 -8.81 17.15
CA ALA A 122 8.74 -7.74 17.60
C ALA A 122 9.09 -6.73 16.50
N PRO A 123 9.59 -7.14 15.30
CA PRO A 123 9.84 -6.20 14.22
C PRO A 123 8.56 -5.57 13.68
N ALA A 124 7.42 -6.28 13.70
CA ALA A 124 6.14 -5.70 13.33
C ALA A 124 5.76 -4.54 14.27
N VAL A 125 5.72 -4.76 15.58
CA VAL A 125 5.37 -3.74 16.58
C VAL A 125 6.36 -2.57 16.54
N PHE A 126 7.65 -2.85 16.35
CA PHE A 126 8.66 -1.81 16.20
C PHE A 126 8.40 -0.94 14.96
N LEU A 127 8.19 -1.55 13.79
CA LEU A 127 7.86 -0.83 12.55
C LEU A 127 6.60 0.03 12.74
N TRP A 128 5.56 -0.56 13.32
CA TRP A 128 4.31 0.13 13.66
C TRP A 128 4.53 1.38 14.52
N PHE A 129 5.32 1.26 15.58
CA PHE A 129 5.65 2.38 16.45
C PHE A 129 6.41 3.46 15.67
N THR A 130 7.42 3.08 14.89
CA THR A 130 8.22 4.03 14.10
C THR A 130 7.37 4.77 13.06
N VAL A 131 6.40 4.10 12.43
CA VAL A 131 5.47 4.72 11.47
C VAL A 131 4.57 5.74 12.16
N LEU A 132 3.96 5.39 13.30
CA LEU A 132 3.12 6.32 14.06
C LEU A 132 3.89 7.57 14.49
N VAL A 133 5.09 7.39 15.04
CA VAL A 133 5.94 8.51 15.45
C VAL A 133 6.34 9.35 14.23
N SER A 134 6.70 8.72 13.11
CA SER A 134 7.08 9.42 11.88
C SER A 134 5.92 10.25 11.31
N LEU A 135 4.70 9.70 11.26
CA LEU A 135 3.52 10.41 10.74
C LEU A 135 3.11 11.58 11.62
N VAL A 136 3.14 11.40 12.95
CA VAL A 136 2.86 12.49 13.91
C VAL A 136 3.92 13.59 13.81
N TRP A 137 5.20 13.20 13.72
CA TRP A 137 6.30 14.15 13.52
C TRP A 137 6.13 14.93 12.21
N TYR A 138 5.80 14.24 11.12
CA TYR A 138 5.61 14.84 9.80
C TYR A 138 4.52 15.93 9.82
N LEU A 139 3.41 15.70 10.52
CA LEU A 139 2.31 16.66 10.62
C LEU A 139 2.71 17.98 11.31
N VAL A 140 3.65 17.91 12.26
CA VAL A 140 4.07 19.09 13.06
C VAL A 140 5.32 19.77 12.49
N ALA A 141 6.28 19.00 11.98
CA ALA A 141 7.59 19.50 11.59
C ALA A 141 7.70 19.90 10.11
N VAL A 142 6.81 19.40 9.24
CA VAL A 142 6.90 19.64 7.79
C VAL A 142 5.78 20.57 7.33
N PRO A 143 6.10 21.84 6.98
CA PRO A 143 5.11 22.74 6.39
C PRO A 143 4.70 22.19 5.03
N SER A 144 3.45 21.75 4.94
CA SER A 144 2.87 21.11 3.75
C SER A 144 1.49 21.69 3.45
N SER A 145 1.01 21.54 2.21
CA SER A 145 -0.32 22.01 1.81
C SER A 145 -1.44 21.26 2.56
N ILE A 146 -2.62 21.87 2.66
CA ILE A 146 -3.77 21.30 3.38
C ILE A 146 -4.13 19.90 2.87
N MET A 147 -4.01 19.67 1.56
CA MET A 147 -4.28 18.37 0.95
C MET A 147 -3.33 17.27 1.46
N VAL A 148 -2.06 17.64 1.73
CA VAL A 148 -1.06 16.72 2.30
C VAL A 148 -1.43 16.33 3.71
N GLN A 149 -1.75 17.33 4.53
CA GLN A 149 -2.08 17.11 5.92
C GLN A 149 -3.32 16.22 6.04
N ALA A 150 -4.31 16.41 5.16
CA ALA A 150 -5.46 15.53 5.08
C ALA A 150 -5.08 14.07 4.76
N PHE A 151 -4.14 13.85 3.84
CA PHE A 151 -3.66 12.51 3.51
C PHE A 151 -2.89 11.86 4.68
N THR A 152 -1.97 12.60 5.32
CA THR A 152 -1.24 12.11 6.50
C THR A 152 -2.19 11.79 7.66
N VAL A 153 -3.23 12.61 7.88
CA VAL A 153 -4.25 12.33 8.90
C VAL A 153 -5.02 11.06 8.56
N LEU A 154 -5.39 10.86 7.29
CA LEU A 154 -6.02 9.62 6.84
C LEU A 154 -5.13 8.40 7.11
N GLU A 155 -3.83 8.48 6.82
CA GLU A 155 -2.88 7.41 7.14
C GLU A 155 -2.83 7.10 8.63
N ILE A 156 -2.77 8.13 9.49
CA ILE A 156 -2.81 7.95 10.95
C ILE A 156 -4.10 7.23 11.37
N VAL A 157 -5.25 7.64 10.84
CA VAL A 157 -6.54 6.97 11.12
C VAL A 157 -6.50 5.51 10.69
N LEU A 158 -5.99 5.21 9.49
CA LEU A 158 -5.86 3.85 8.98
C LEU A 158 -4.94 3.00 9.86
N VAL A 159 -3.81 3.53 10.33
CA VAL A 159 -2.94 2.84 11.29
C VAL A 159 -3.72 2.49 12.56
N LEU A 160 -4.48 3.42 13.12
CA LEU A 160 -5.25 3.17 14.34
C LEU A 160 -6.36 2.12 14.13
N ILE A 161 -7.05 2.13 12.99
CA ILE A 161 -8.04 1.10 12.62
C ILE A 161 -7.36 -0.27 12.54
N LEU A 162 -6.24 -0.36 11.83
CA LEU A 162 -5.49 -1.61 11.69
C LEU A 162 -4.97 -2.11 13.05
N MET A 163 -4.65 -1.22 13.99
CA MET A 163 -4.25 -1.58 15.36
C MET A 163 -5.43 -2.23 16.09
N TYR A 164 -6.62 -1.65 15.94
CA TYR A 164 -7.85 -2.18 16.50
C TYR A 164 -8.18 -3.55 15.91
N ASP A 165 -8.08 -3.72 14.59
CA ASP A 165 -8.34 -4.99 13.92
C ASP A 165 -7.35 -6.08 14.34
N TYR A 166 -6.07 -5.75 14.44
CA TYR A 166 -5.06 -6.68 14.96
C TYR A 166 -5.34 -7.08 16.42
N TYR A 167 -5.71 -6.11 17.26
CA TYR A 167 -6.08 -6.37 18.64
C TYR A 167 -7.32 -7.29 18.75
N GLN A 168 -8.31 -7.09 17.89
CA GLN A 168 -9.48 -7.97 17.80
C GLN A 168 -9.10 -9.35 17.29
N ALA A 169 -8.28 -9.45 16.24
CA ALA A 169 -7.83 -10.71 15.67
C ALA A 169 -7.05 -11.57 16.68
N THR A 170 -6.22 -10.95 17.52
CA THR A 170 -5.51 -11.66 18.58
C THR A 170 -6.45 -12.18 19.68
N ARG A 171 -7.53 -11.46 19.99
CA ARG A 171 -8.57 -11.92 20.93
C ARG A 171 -9.47 -13.02 20.37
N GLN A 172 -9.68 -13.06 19.05
CA GLN A 172 -10.45 -14.10 18.36
C GLN A 172 -9.66 -15.39 18.13
N THR A 173 -8.38 -15.46 18.57
CA THR A 173 -7.68 -16.75 18.64
C THR A 173 -8.21 -17.59 19.81
N THR A 174 -9.40 -18.16 19.63
CA THR A 174 -9.94 -19.25 20.46
C THR A 174 -8.85 -20.31 20.68
N PRO A 175 -8.65 -20.83 21.91
CA PRO A 175 -7.77 -21.98 22.10
C PRO A 175 -8.26 -23.07 21.14
N ILE A 176 -7.34 -23.66 20.38
CA ILE A 176 -7.63 -24.83 19.56
C ILE A 176 -8.22 -25.85 20.53
N GLY A 177 -9.54 -26.02 20.48
CA GLY A 177 -10.18 -27.16 21.07
C GLY A 177 -9.50 -28.36 20.46
N LEU A 178 -8.70 -29.06 21.26
CA LEU A 178 -8.55 -30.48 21.12
C LEU A 178 -9.98 -31.00 21.05
N GLY A 179 -10.47 -31.24 19.83
CA GLY A 179 -11.59 -32.14 19.59
C GLY A 179 -11.17 -33.48 20.14
N THR A 180 -11.47 -33.68 21.42
CA THR A 180 -11.63 -34.96 22.07
C THR A 180 -12.44 -35.85 21.15
N GLY A 181 -11.95 -37.08 20.94
CA GLY A 181 -12.59 -38.05 20.09
C GLY A 181 -14.05 -38.25 20.43
N ILE A 182 -14.87 -38.29 19.37
CA ILE A 182 -15.87 -39.33 19.10
C ILE A 182 -15.77 -39.59 17.59
#